data_AF-A0A6G9W299-F1
#
_entry.id   AF-A0A6G9W299-F1
#
_cell.length_a   1.000
_cell.length_b   1.000
_cell.length_c   1.000
_cell.angle_alpha   90.00
_cell.angle_beta   90.00
_cell.angle_gamma   90.00
#
_symmetry.space_group_name_H-M   'P 1'
#
loop_
_entity.id
_entity.type
_entity.pdbx_description
1 polymer ?
#
loop_
_entity_poly.entity_id
_entity_poly.type
_entity_poly.pdbx_seq_one_letter_code
_entity_poly.pdbx_strand_id
1 'polypeptide(L)'
;MTECRTSCFCFTLNNYTEEDVGRLVALPPPYCCLFGKEVAPSTGTPHLQGMLWREDDARFKRSTAEHVLGGRAFLVPCKDFDASQGYCVKEGDFYANFLQAPELEAARRLVAAALKLSDCNYWLAASLQHLAAPDDFLSDPSTHFHSHVHCAHCPKH
;
A
#
# COMPACT_ATOMS: atom_id res chain seq x y z
N MET A 1 10.30 0.05 -17.46
CA MET A 1 9.63 1.14 -16.75
C MET A 1 8.25 1.26 -17.36
N THR A 2 7.27 0.56 -16.77
CA THR A 2 5.92 0.49 -17.32
C THR A 2 5.25 1.82 -17.05
N GLU A 3 5.22 2.71 -18.05
CA GLU A 3 4.45 3.95 -17.99
C GLU A 3 3.01 3.61 -17.61
N CYS A 4 2.50 4.19 -16.51
CA CYS A 4 1.10 4.08 -16.12
C CYS A 4 0.22 4.79 -17.15
N ARG A 5 -0.16 4.09 -18.22
CA ARG A 5 -1.13 4.54 -19.23
C ARG A 5 -2.52 3.92 -19.03
N THR A 6 -2.72 3.20 -17.93
CA THR A 6 -3.88 2.36 -17.67
C THR A 6 -4.66 2.86 -16.46
N SER A 7 -5.99 2.83 -16.54
CA SER A 7 -6.89 3.19 -15.43
C SER A 7 -6.62 2.28 -14.22
N CYS A 8 -5.82 2.74 -13.27
CA CYS A 8 -5.53 2.05 -12.02
C CYS A 8 -6.45 2.59 -10.92
N PHE A 9 -6.86 1.72 -10.00
CA PHE A 9 -7.63 2.08 -8.81
C PHE A 9 -6.82 1.75 -7.56
N CYS A 10 -6.79 2.69 -6.62
CA CYS A 10 -6.34 2.44 -5.27
C CYS A 10 -7.55 2.02 -4.44
N PHE A 11 -7.35 1.08 -3.52
CA PHE A 11 -8.41 0.59 -2.68
C PHE A 11 -7.97 0.40 -1.23
N THR A 12 -8.93 0.56 -0.33
CA THR A 12 -8.80 0.14 1.07
C THR A 12 -9.92 -0.82 1.42
N LEU A 13 -9.59 -1.95 2.04
CA LEU A 13 -10.54 -2.93 2.55
C LEU A 13 -10.37 -3.09 4.06
N ASN A 14 -11.23 -2.44 4.82
CA ASN A 14 -11.24 -2.52 6.28
C ASN A 14 -11.85 -3.83 6.77
N ASN A 15 -11.32 -4.39 7.87
CA ASN A 15 -11.78 -5.64 8.47
C ASN A 15 -11.90 -6.75 7.42
N TYR A 16 -10.80 -7.00 6.70
CA TYR A 16 -10.73 -8.03 5.68
C TYR A 16 -10.86 -9.43 6.29
N THR A 17 -11.38 -10.37 5.52
CA THR A 17 -11.44 -11.79 5.86
C THR A 17 -10.44 -12.58 5.02
N GLU A 18 -10.18 -13.83 5.40
CA GLU A 18 -9.31 -14.71 4.62
C GLU A 18 -9.90 -15.00 3.23
N GLU A 19 -11.22 -14.97 3.08
CA GLU A 19 -11.89 -15.08 1.77
C GLU A 19 -11.60 -13.88 0.87
N ASP A 20 -11.45 -12.67 1.44
CA ASP A 20 -11.05 -11.51 0.64
C ASP A 20 -9.62 -11.65 0.16
N VAL A 21 -8.71 -12.05 1.06
CA VAL A 21 -7.31 -12.30 0.69
C VAL A 21 -7.23 -13.38 -0.38
N GLY A 22 -7.95 -14.48 -0.21
CA GLY A 22 -8.03 -15.56 -1.19
C GLY A 22 -8.55 -15.08 -2.54
N ARG A 23 -9.57 -14.22 -2.56
CA ARG A 23 -10.10 -13.61 -3.80
C ARG A 23 -9.05 -12.76 -4.51
N LEU A 24 -8.33 -11.90 -3.78
CA LEU A 24 -7.31 -11.00 -4.35
C LEU A 24 -6.07 -11.78 -4.84
N VAL A 25 -5.67 -12.81 -4.10
CA VAL A 25 -4.55 -13.68 -4.47
C VAL A 25 -4.87 -14.49 -5.72
N ALA A 26 -6.12 -14.94 -5.87
CA ALA A 26 -6.58 -15.77 -6.98
C ALA A 26 -7.00 -14.97 -8.23
N LEU A 27 -6.74 -13.66 -8.29
CA LEU A 27 -7.10 -12.85 -9.45
C LEU A 27 -6.37 -13.35 -10.71
N PRO A 28 -7.11 -13.74 -11.77
CA PRO A 28 -6.50 -14.23 -12.99
C PRO A 28 -5.96 -13.08 -13.84
N PRO A 29 -5.02 -13.35 -14.77
CA PRO A 29 -4.71 -12.41 -15.85
C PRO A 29 -6.00 -12.00 -16.59
N PRO A 30 -6.14 -10.73 -17.02
CA PRO A 30 -5.13 -9.67 -17.05
C PRO A 30 -5.14 -8.74 -15.82
N TYR A 31 -5.79 -9.15 -14.72
CA TYR A 31 -5.86 -8.33 -13.51
C TYR A 31 -4.52 -8.36 -12.78
N CYS A 32 -4.03 -7.17 -12.43
CA CYS A 32 -2.86 -6.99 -11.59
C CYS A 32 -3.25 -6.34 -10.28
N CYS A 33 -2.80 -6.93 -9.19
CA CYS A 33 -3.12 -6.49 -7.84
C CYS A 33 -1.87 -6.47 -6.98
N LEU A 34 -1.68 -5.36 -6.29
CA LEU A 34 -0.69 -5.16 -5.23
C LEU A 34 -1.46 -4.75 -3.97
N PHE A 35 -1.23 -5.39 -2.83
CA PHE A 35 -1.81 -4.93 -1.57
C PHE A 35 -0.89 -5.22 -0.38
N GLY A 36 -0.86 -4.28 0.55
CA GLY A 36 -0.24 -4.40 1.87
C GLY A 36 -1.26 -4.75 2.94
N LYS A 37 -0.83 -5.54 3.93
CA LYS A 37 -1.55 -5.75 5.18
C LYS A 37 -1.10 -4.69 6.17
N GLU A 38 -2.04 -3.94 6.69
CA GLU A 38 -1.76 -2.85 7.62
C GLU A 38 -2.66 -2.95 8.85
N VAL A 39 -2.17 -2.44 9.97
CA VAL A 39 -2.94 -2.27 11.21
C VAL A 39 -3.02 -0.78 11.50
N ALA A 40 -4.23 -0.24 11.54
CA ALA A 40 -4.42 1.18 11.80
C ALA A 40 -3.89 1.54 13.21
N PRO A 41 -2.96 2.50 13.37
CA PRO A 41 -2.34 2.79 14.65
C PRO A 41 -3.32 3.27 15.73
N SER A 42 -4.36 3.98 15.33
CA SER A 42 -5.34 4.60 16.23
C SER A 42 -6.48 3.68 16.64
N THR A 43 -6.97 2.85 15.72
CA THR A 43 -8.14 1.98 15.93
C THR A 43 -7.77 0.51 16.14
N GLY A 44 -6.54 0.11 15.79
CA GLY A 44 -6.09 -1.28 15.82
C GLY A 44 -6.76 -2.19 14.78
N THR A 45 -7.54 -1.64 13.86
CA THR A 45 -8.31 -2.43 12.89
C THR A 45 -7.43 -2.86 11.71
N PRO A 46 -7.43 -4.15 11.34
CA PRO A 46 -6.69 -4.62 10.18
C PRO A 46 -7.37 -4.12 8.90
N HIS A 47 -6.57 -3.70 7.94
CA HIS A 47 -7.05 -3.30 6.62
C HIS A 47 -6.06 -3.69 5.54
N LEU A 48 -6.57 -3.92 4.33
CA LEU A 48 -5.74 -4.05 3.14
C LEU A 48 -5.69 -2.70 2.45
N GLN A 49 -4.49 -2.22 2.16
CA GLN A 49 -4.27 -1.04 1.34
C GLN A 49 -3.63 -1.50 0.02
N GLY A 50 -4.26 -1.24 -1.11
CA GLY A 50 -3.85 -1.85 -2.37
C GLY A 50 -4.16 -1.05 -3.62
N MET A 51 -3.71 -1.60 -4.74
CA MET A 51 -3.90 -1.12 -6.09
C MET A 51 -4.42 -2.27 -6.96
N LEU A 52 -5.29 -1.92 -7.90
CA LEU A 52 -5.85 -2.85 -8.88
C LEU A 52 -5.85 -2.17 -10.26
N TRP A 53 -5.26 -2.83 -11.24
CA TRP A 53 -5.30 -2.40 -12.64
C TRP A 53 -5.42 -3.62 -13.58
N ARG A 54 -5.53 -3.34 -14.87
CA ARG A 54 -5.46 -4.33 -15.93
C ARG A 54 -4.29 -4.01 -16.85
N GLU A 55 -3.51 -5.01 -17.26
CA GLU A 55 -2.41 -4.80 -18.19
C GLU A 55 -2.88 -4.51 -19.63
N ASP A 56 -4.08 -5.00 -19.98
CA ASP A 56 -4.58 -5.01 -21.35
C ASP A 56 -5.59 -3.90 -21.67
N ASP A 57 -6.07 -3.15 -20.68
CA ASP A 57 -7.21 -2.25 -20.85
C ASP A 57 -7.06 -0.90 -20.13
N ALA A 58 -6.72 0.13 -20.91
CA ALA A 58 -6.65 1.51 -20.43
C ALA A 58 -7.99 2.09 -19.96
N ARG A 59 -9.14 1.43 -20.23
CA ARG A 59 -10.49 1.85 -19.84
C ARG A 59 -11.10 0.95 -18.77
N PHE A 60 -10.25 0.42 -17.88
CA PHE A 60 -10.70 -0.36 -16.74
C PHE A 60 -11.72 0.44 -15.90
N LYS A 61 -12.96 -0.06 -15.85
CA LYS A 61 -14.09 0.64 -15.22
C LYS A 61 -14.13 0.41 -13.73
N ARG A 62 -14.52 1.46 -12.99
CA ARG A 62 -14.73 1.41 -11.53
C ARG A 62 -15.68 0.29 -11.11
N SER A 63 -16.81 0.12 -11.81
CA SER A 63 -17.78 -0.94 -11.46
C SER A 63 -17.21 -2.34 -11.60
N THR A 64 -16.31 -2.57 -12.57
CA THR A 64 -15.59 -3.83 -12.70
C THR A 64 -14.60 -4.01 -11.55
N ALA A 65 -13.87 -2.95 -11.18
CA ALA A 65 -12.97 -2.98 -10.03
C ALA A 65 -13.72 -3.28 -8.72
N GLU A 66 -14.87 -2.65 -8.47
CA GLU A 66 -15.73 -2.90 -7.31
C GLU A 66 -16.19 -4.36 -7.25
N HIS A 67 -16.62 -4.92 -8.38
CA HIS A 67 -17.02 -6.32 -8.46
C HIS A 67 -15.87 -7.28 -8.14
N VAL A 68 -14.70 -7.03 -8.75
CA VAL A 68 -13.48 -7.85 -8.56
C VAL A 68 -13.01 -7.81 -7.10
N LEU A 69 -13.12 -6.67 -6.43
CA LEU A 69 -12.75 -6.50 -5.02
C LEU A 69 -13.82 -7.04 -4.04
N GLY A 70 -14.97 -7.50 -4.52
CA GLY A 70 -16.06 -8.03 -3.68
C GLY A 70 -16.97 -6.97 -3.06
N GLY A 71 -17.01 -5.76 -3.61
CA GLY A 71 -18.01 -4.72 -3.34
C GLY A 71 -17.91 -3.98 -2.01
N ARG A 72 -17.04 -4.40 -1.09
CA ARG A 72 -16.83 -3.72 0.21
C ARG A 72 -15.64 -2.76 0.25
N ALA A 73 -14.74 -2.87 -0.72
CA ALA A 73 -13.57 -2.01 -0.77
C ALA A 73 -13.98 -0.56 -1.05
N PHE A 74 -13.30 0.39 -0.42
CA PHE A 74 -13.36 1.78 -0.79
C PHE A 74 -12.39 2.02 -1.95
N LEU A 75 -12.87 2.46 -3.11
CA LEU A 75 -12.07 2.66 -4.31
C LEU A 75 -11.94 4.15 -4.68
N VAL A 76 -10.73 4.54 -5.06
CA VAL A 76 -10.44 5.83 -5.70
C VAL A 76 -9.59 5.63 -6.96
N PRO A 77 -9.72 6.51 -7.98
CA PRO A 77 -8.79 6.52 -9.09
C PRO A 77 -7.35 6.76 -8.60
N CYS A 78 -6.40 6.00 -9.11
CA CYS A 78 -4.99 6.19 -8.82
C CYS A 78 -4.48 7.49 -9.46
N LYS A 79 -3.93 8.38 -8.64
CA LYS A 79 -3.35 9.66 -9.10
C LYS A 79 -1.90 9.51 -9.53
N ASP A 80 -1.11 8.80 -8.72
CA ASP A 80 0.31 8.58 -8.91
C ASP A 80 0.63 7.11 -8.66
N PHE A 81 1.05 6.39 -9.68
CA PHE A 81 1.27 4.95 -9.61
C PHE A 81 2.43 4.59 -8.69
N ASP A 82 3.57 5.28 -8.82
CA ASP A 82 4.78 4.95 -8.07
C ASP A 82 4.61 5.28 -6.58
N ALA A 83 4.01 6.43 -6.28
CA ALA A 83 3.69 6.80 -4.90
C ALA A 83 2.71 5.78 -4.28
N SER A 84 1.68 5.38 -5.02
CA SER A 84 0.68 4.40 -4.60
C SER A 84 1.29 3.02 -4.28
N GLN A 85 2.29 2.60 -5.05
CA GLN A 85 3.03 1.37 -4.76
C GLN A 85 3.76 1.48 -3.43
N GLY A 86 4.38 2.63 -3.14
CA GLY A 86 5.01 2.94 -1.87
C GLY A 86 4.08 2.74 -0.67
N TYR A 87 2.83 3.21 -0.77
CA TYR A 87 1.82 2.99 0.27
C TYR A 87 1.54 1.50 0.50
N CYS A 88 1.41 0.71 -0.57
CA CYS A 88 1.08 -0.71 -0.46
C CYS A 88 2.19 -1.54 0.19
N VAL A 89 3.45 -1.08 0.17
CA VAL A 89 4.60 -1.85 0.66
C VAL A 89 5.17 -1.32 1.97
N LYS A 90 4.62 -0.23 2.52
CA LYS A 90 5.22 0.52 3.63
C LYS A 90 5.45 -0.29 4.90
N GLU A 91 4.56 -1.24 5.23
CA GLU A 91 4.66 -2.10 6.41
C GLU A 91 5.48 -3.39 6.16
N GLY A 92 5.92 -3.63 4.92
CA GLY A 92 6.72 -4.80 4.55
C GLY A 92 5.96 -6.12 4.39
N ASP A 93 4.71 -6.23 4.84
CA ASP A 93 3.83 -7.38 4.59
C ASP A 93 2.86 -7.08 3.43
N PHE A 94 3.25 -7.46 2.22
CA PHE A 94 2.46 -7.17 1.00
C PHE A 94 2.44 -8.35 0.03
N TYR A 95 1.48 -8.38 -0.88
CA TYR A 95 1.32 -9.37 -1.95
C TYR A 95 1.21 -8.68 -3.31
N ALA A 96 1.77 -9.32 -4.34
CA ALA A 96 1.67 -8.88 -5.73
C ALA A 96 1.48 -10.10 -6.64
N ASN A 97 0.38 -10.17 -7.40
CA ASN A 97 0.10 -11.33 -8.27
C ASN A 97 0.91 -11.34 -9.58
N PHE A 98 1.58 -10.23 -9.90
CA PHE A 98 2.45 -10.08 -11.07
C PHE A 98 3.93 -10.39 -10.75
N LEU A 99 4.27 -10.67 -9.50
CA LEU A 99 5.60 -11.15 -9.10
C LEU A 99 5.57 -12.66 -8.90
N GLN A 100 6.63 -13.34 -9.34
CA GLN A 100 6.82 -14.74 -8.98
C GLN A 100 7.19 -14.86 -7.50
N ALA A 101 6.86 -16.00 -6.88
CA ALA A 101 7.15 -16.27 -5.47
C ALA A 101 8.59 -15.89 -5.02
N PRO A 102 9.67 -16.25 -5.74
CA PRO A 102 11.03 -15.85 -5.34
C PRO A 102 11.26 -14.34 -5.41
N GLU A 103 10.65 -13.64 -6.36
CA GLU A 103 10.78 -12.18 -6.53
C GLU A 103 10.03 -11.44 -5.42
N LEU A 104 8.81 -11.89 -5.10
CA LEU A 104 8.01 -11.35 -4.01
C LEU A 104 8.73 -11.50 -2.67
N GLU A 105 9.32 -12.67 -2.41
CA GLU A 105 10.09 -12.92 -1.19
C GLU A 105 11.35 -12.06 -1.11
N ALA A 106 12.08 -11.90 -2.23
CA ALA A 106 13.24 -11.01 -2.29
C ALA A 106 12.83 -9.55 -2.02
N ALA A 107 11.74 -9.08 -2.61
CA ALA A 107 11.22 -7.73 -2.40
C ALA A 107 10.85 -7.48 -0.93
N ARG A 108 10.12 -8.42 -0.30
CA ARG A 108 9.77 -8.34 1.13
C ARG A 108 11.01 -8.24 2.02
N ARG A 109 12.05 -9.03 1.73
CA ARG A 109 13.32 -8.97 2.48
C ARG A 109 14.02 -7.63 2.36
N LEU A 110 14.05 -7.06 1.15
CA LEU A 110 14.66 -5.75 0.90
C LEU A 110 13.92 -4.64 1.64
N VAL A 111 12.58 -4.64 1.57
CA VAL A 111 11.75 -3.68 2.29
C VAL A 111 11.94 -3.82 3.81
N ALA A 112 11.91 -5.04 4.34
CA ALA A 112 12.14 -5.29 5.76
C ALA A 112 13.55 -4.84 6.22
N ALA A 113 14.57 -4.99 5.38
CA ALA A 113 15.90 -4.48 5.66
C ALA A 113 15.94 -2.94 5.66
N ALA A 114 15.27 -2.30 4.71
CA ALA A 114 15.17 -0.84 4.63
C ALA A 114 14.47 -0.25 5.86
N LEU A 115 13.36 -0.86 6.31
CA LEU A 115 12.63 -0.45 7.52
C LEU A 115 13.51 -0.55 8.78
N LYS A 116 14.24 -1.67 8.94
CA LYS A 116 15.19 -1.82 10.05
C LYS A 116 16.29 -0.75 10.03
N LEU A 117 16.79 -0.41 8.85
CA LEU A 117 17.81 0.64 8.70
C LEU A 117 17.25 2.01 9.05
N SER A 118 15.99 2.32 8.71
CA SER A 118 15.37 3.59 9.05
C SER A 118 15.13 3.75 10.54
N ASP A 119 14.73 2.68 11.23
CA ASP A 119 14.57 2.71 12.69
C ASP A 119 15.89 3.02 13.41
N CYS A 120 17.01 2.62 12.81
CA CYS A 120 18.35 2.83 13.35
C CYS A 120 18.98 4.17 12.91
N ASN A 121 18.34 4.93 12.02
CA ASN A 121 18.91 6.15 11.46
C ASN A 121 17.84 7.21 11.20
N TYR A 122 17.76 8.19 12.10
CA TYR A 122 16.80 9.31 12.04
C TYR A 122 16.79 10.04 10.69
N TRP A 123 17.96 10.26 10.08
CA TRP A 123 18.06 10.93 8.78
C TRP A 123 17.45 10.09 7.65
N LEU A 124 17.61 8.77 7.74
CA LEU A 124 17.03 7.83 6.77
C LEU A 124 15.51 7.72 6.97
N ALA A 125 15.03 7.68 8.21
CA ALA A 125 13.60 7.69 8.51
C ALA A 125 12.88 8.93 7.94
N ALA A 126 13.43 10.13 8.16
CA ALA A 126 12.87 11.37 7.62
C ALA A 126 12.84 11.39 6.08
N SER A 127 13.85 10.78 5.44
CA SER A 127 13.95 10.70 3.98
C SER A 127 12.93 9.70 3.38
N LEU A 128 12.71 8.56 4.04
CA LEU A 128 11.73 7.57 3.58
C LEU A 128 10.28 8.05 3.73
N GLN A 129 9.97 8.80 4.79
CA GLN A 129 8.63 9.37 4.99
C GLN A 129 8.24 10.34 3.87
N HIS A 130 9.18 11.15 3.37
CA HIS A 130 8.92 12.06 2.24
C HIS A 130 8.73 11.33 0.90
N LEU A 131 9.32 10.16 0.74
CA LEU A 131 9.15 9.33 -0.47
C LEU A 131 7.84 8.54 -0.47
N ALA A 132 7.33 8.19 0.71
CA ALA A 132 6.12 7.39 0.88
C ALA A 132 4.83 8.21 1.08
N ALA A 133 4.92 9.54 1.24
CA ALA A 133 3.76 10.37 1.57
C ALA A 133 3.70 11.74 0.86
N PRO A 134 3.48 11.79 -0.47
CA PRO A 134 2.98 13.01 -1.11
C PRO A 134 1.47 13.15 -0.84
N ASP A 135 1.12 13.68 0.34
CA ASP A 135 -0.16 14.28 0.80
C ASP A 135 -1.55 13.67 0.47
N ASP A 136 -1.72 12.67 -0.40
CA ASP A 136 -3.02 12.58 -1.09
C ASP A 136 -3.41 11.18 -1.61
N PHE A 137 -3.01 10.11 -0.91
CA PHE A 137 -3.43 8.76 -1.27
C PHE A 137 -4.88 8.48 -0.87
N LEU A 138 -5.26 8.79 0.37
CA LEU A 138 -6.61 8.77 0.89
C LEU A 138 -6.63 9.63 2.15
N SER A 139 -7.15 10.86 2.08
CA SER A 139 -7.29 11.69 3.28
C SER A 139 -8.26 11.02 4.26
N ASP A 140 -7.69 10.39 5.28
CA ASP A 140 -8.40 10.08 6.51
C ASP A 140 -8.88 11.42 7.10
N PRO A 141 -10.20 11.66 7.26
CA PRO A 141 -10.71 12.91 7.82
C PRO A 141 -10.33 13.11 9.31
N SER A 142 -9.64 12.16 9.96
CA SER A 142 -9.28 12.23 11.37
C SER A 142 -7.84 12.69 11.67
N THR A 143 -6.96 12.83 10.67
CA THR A 143 -5.56 13.21 10.90
C THR A 143 -5.31 14.71 10.78
N HIS A 144 -5.73 15.48 11.79
CA HIS A 144 -5.03 16.72 12.15
C HIS A 144 -3.89 16.36 13.10
N PHE A 145 -2.69 16.15 12.57
CA PHE A 145 -1.52 15.92 13.41
C PHE A 145 -0.96 17.27 13.89
N HIS A 146 -1.26 17.64 15.14
CA HIS A 146 -0.46 18.60 15.87
C HIS A 146 0.87 17.95 16.22
N SER A 147 1.95 18.45 15.62
CA SER A 147 3.32 18.01 15.89
C SER A 147 3.77 18.49 17.27
N HIS A 148 3.55 17.67 18.30
CA HIS A 148 4.37 17.70 19.51
C HIS A 148 4.45 16.30 20.11
N VAL A 149 5.54 15.58 19.81
CA VAL A 149 5.95 14.43 20.61
C VAL A 149 7.38 14.68 21.06
N HIS A 150 7.50 14.95 22.36
CA HIS A 150 8.77 15.06 23.05
C HIS A 150 9.54 13.74 22.96
N CYS A 151 10.76 13.79 22.42
CA CYS A 151 11.70 12.67 22.46
C CYS A 151 12.18 12.45 23.90
N ALA A 152 11.73 11.37 24.52
CA ALA A 152 12.25 10.86 25.78
C ALA A 152 13.25 9.73 25.50
N HIS A 153 14.39 10.03 24.87
CA HIS A 153 15.68 9.32 24.98
C HIS A 153 16.65 9.85 23.92
N CYS A 154 17.38 10.91 24.26
CA CYS A 154 18.62 11.25 23.57
C CYS A 154 19.74 11.21 24.61
N PRO A 155 20.71 10.27 24.52
CA PRO A 155 21.91 10.35 25.34
C PRO A 155 22.73 11.55 24.86
N LYS A 156 22.95 12.50 25.77
CA LYS A 156 23.83 13.65 25.52
C LYS A 156 25.27 13.13 25.39
N HIS A 157 25.86 13.34 24.21
CA HIS A 157 27.31 13.39 24.03
C HIS A 157 27.68 14.80 23.56
#